data_AF-A0A1H3GKM0-F1
#
_entry.id   AF-A0A1H3GKM0-F1
#
_cell.length_a   1.000
_cell.length_b   1.000
_cell.length_c   1.000
_cell.angle_alpha   90.00
_cell.angle_beta   90.00
_cell.angle_gamma   90.00
#
_symmetry.space_group_name_H-M   'P 1'
#
loop_
_entity.id
_entity.type
_entity.pdbx_description
1 polymer ?
#
loop_
_entity_poly.entity_id
_entity_poly.type
_entity_poly.pdbx_seq_one_letter_code
_entity_poly.pdbx_strand_id
1 'polypeptide(L)'
;MAPCNAQATGTCSEAEGSDTLASGDASHAEGFQSTASAFASHAEGYANTAQGPASHSEGGSTLAEGIYSHAEGRETAAANEASHAEGFLSVASGFAAHAEGYFTIAIGPASHAEGGGSTTSGIYSHAEGEVTQAIGDRSHAEGMNTIAGGMNAHAEGELTQASGLNSHAEGMETYATAQCAHAEGESNTASGRASHVEGNLNLASGLFAHAEGQSTIASGDVSHAEGNQSIASGQSSHAEGAITTASGFTAHAQGVNTVADGSFSHAEGQNTSTNSLEGVHIMGKFGSANELSYSWYLANGTSPEAPGLAAKILSTGDVKIDGTVSSPAADYAEMFETYDGQPIEPGYFLALVDDKVRIATSADRYMVGITSGKPAFLSDSADLGWHHKYLTDEWGRILYQDVQIPERLDASGQLLLPERTERQPILNPDWNPLQDYVPRLNRPEWVAVGMVGKLLVRDDGTCQPGGLCAPSNTGIATRADQGYYVLRRTRPNQILVLLGNRY
;
A
#
# COMPACT_ATOMS: atom_id res chain seq x y z
N MET A 1 -1.99 75.21 40.50
CA MET A 1 -3.25 74.47 40.77
C MET A 1 -4.04 74.48 39.47
N ALA A 2 -3.88 73.46 38.62
CA ALA A 2 -4.85 73.21 37.57
C ALA A 2 -6.16 72.79 38.27
N PRO A 3 -7.33 73.24 37.83
CA PRO A 3 -8.59 72.77 38.41
C PRO A 3 -8.71 71.28 38.10
N CYS A 4 -8.72 70.43 39.13
CA CYS A 4 -9.07 69.02 38.98
C CYS A 4 -10.55 68.95 38.55
N ASN A 5 -10.80 68.84 37.25
CA ASN A 5 -12.12 68.64 36.64
C ASN A 5 -12.60 67.19 36.77
N ALA A 6 -12.54 66.66 37.99
CA ALA A 6 -13.18 65.41 38.35
C ALA A 6 -14.69 65.62 38.51
N GLN A 7 -15.49 64.79 37.85
CA GLN A 7 -16.95 64.89 37.81
C GLN A 7 -17.60 63.57 38.22
N ALA A 8 -18.10 63.50 39.46
CA ALA A 8 -18.97 62.42 39.93
C ALA A 8 -20.43 62.89 39.85
N THR A 9 -21.17 62.39 38.85
CA THR A 9 -22.55 62.83 38.56
C THR A 9 -23.59 61.72 38.70
N GLY A 10 -23.17 60.46 38.80
CA GLY A 10 -24.04 59.32 39.08
C GLY A 10 -24.41 59.19 40.56
N THR A 11 -25.44 58.43 40.87
CA THR A 11 -25.81 58.14 42.27
C THR A 11 -24.74 57.28 42.90
N CYS A 12 -24.14 57.73 44.02
CA CYS A 12 -23.05 57.01 44.69
C CYS A 12 -21.80 56.77 43.80
N SER A 13 -21.57 57.62 42.78
CA SER A 13 -20.36 57.56 41.96
C SER A 13 -19.18 58.27 42.64
N GLU A 14 -17.95 57.87 42.31
CA GLU A 14 -16.70 58.50 42.77
C GLU A 14 -15.82 58.89 41.57
N ALA A 15 -15.18 60.05 41.60
CA ALA A 15 -14.27 60.51 40.55
C ALA A 15 -13.01 61.15 41.15
N GLU A 16 -11.84 60.56 40.86
CA GLU A 16 -10.54 61.00 41.38
C GLU A 16 -9.60 61.41 40.24
N GLY A 17 -8.62 62.29 40.51
CA GLY A 17 -7.63 62.73 39.52
C GLY A 17 -8.02 63.97 38.70
N SER A 18 -7.64 64.01 37.42
CA SER A 18 -7.84 65.15 36.51
C SER A 18 -8.59 64.70 35.26
N ASP A 19 -9.57 65.49 34.83
CA ASP A 19 -10.38 65.23 33.64
C ASP A 19 -11.16 63.91 33.71
N THR A 20 -11.48 63.42 34.91
CA THR A 20 -12.22 62.18 35.12
C THR A 20 -13.73 62.40 35.21
N LEU A 21 -14.51 61.46 34.66
CA LEU A 21 -15.98 61.50 34.65
C LEU A 21 -16.55 60.16 35.11
N ALA A 22 -17.20 60.15 36.27
CA ALA A 22 -18.00 59.05 36.78
C ALA A 22 -19.49 59.45 36.71
N SER A 23 -20.19 59.08 35.63
CA SER A 23 -21.59 59.46 35.39
C SER A 23 -22.60 58.35 35.56
N GLY A 24 -22.15 57.10 35.71
CA GLY A 24 -23.02 55.97 36.01
C GLY A 24 -23.35 55.85 37.50
N ASP A 25 -24.50 55.26 37.82
CA ASP A 25 -24.83 54.94 39.22
C ASP A 25 -23.81 53.92 39.77
N ALA A 26 -23.23 54.21 40.94
CA ALA A 26 -22.15 53.44 41.57
C ALA A 26 -20.88 53.28 40.71
N SER A 27 -20.66 54.15 39.71
CA SER A 27 -19.44 54.11 38.89
C SER A 27 -18.23 54.74 39.59
N HIS A 28 -17.02 54.30 39.26
CA HIS A 28 -15.77 54.91 39.73
C HIS A 28 -14.87 55.27 38.54
N ALA A 29 -14.31 56.48 38.53
CA ALA A 29 -13.33 56.90 37.52
C ALA A 29 -12.12 57.57 38.16
N GLU A 30 -10.90 57.08 37.91
CA GLU A 30 -9.67 57.64 38.46
C GLU A 30 -8.54 57.79 37.44
N GLY A 31 -7.59 58.68 37.75
CA GLY A 31 -6.41 58.96 36.91
C GLY A 31 -6.52 60.25 36.07
N PHE A 32 -6.26 60.15 34.76
CA PHE A 32 -6.28 61.29 33.82
C PHE A 32 -7.15 60.98 32.59
N GLN A 33 -8.17 61.79 32.32
CA GLN A 33 -9.08 61.61 31.18
C GLN A 33 -9.88 60.29 31.16
N SER A 34 -10.07 59.65 32.32
CA SER A 34 -10.83 58.40 32.44
C SER A 34 -12.34 58.64 32.57
N THR A 35 -13.17 57.86 31.89
CA THR A 35 -14.64 57.95 31.91
C THR A 35 -15.27 56.62 32.30
N ALA A 36 -16.12 56.62 33.32
CA ALA A 36 -16.97 55.51 33.73
C ALA A 36 -18.44 55.97 33.69
N SER A 37 -19.22 55.47 32.73
CA SER A 37 -20.53 56.06 32.38
C SER A 37 -21.74 55.14 32.59
N ALA A 38 -21.52 53.89 32.99
CA ALA A 38 -22.58 52.91 33.20
C ALA A 38 -22.71 52.48 34.67
N PHE A 39 -23.81 51.79 34.98
CA PHE A 39 -24.06 51.28 36.33
C PHE A 39 -22.91 50.38 36.79
N ALA A 40 -22.30 50.70 37.93
CA ALA A 40 -21.18 49.98 38.52
C ALA A 40 -19.94 49.82 37.61
N SER A 41 -19.77 50.69 36.59
CA SER A 41 -18.57 50.66 35.73
C SER A 41 -17.36 51.28 36.44
N HIS A 42 -16.16 50.76 36.19
CA HIS A 42 -14.90 51.27 36.76
C HIS A 42 -13.88 51.59 35.66
N ALA A 43 -13.27 52.78 35.71
CA ALA A 43 -12.19 53.17 34.79
C ALA A 43 -11.00 53.82 35.54
N GLU A 44 -9.79 53.25 35.45
CA GLU A 44 -8.59 53.71 36.15
C GLU A 44 -7.40 53.87 35.18
N GLY A 45 -6.67 54.99 35.23
CA GLY A 45 -5.42 55.17 34.48
C GLY A 45 -5.39 56.41 33.56
N TYR A 46 -5.05 56.24 32.28
CA TYR A 46 -4.90 57.32 31.30
C TYR A 46 -5.84 57.15 30.12
N ALA A 47 -6.81 58.05 29.94
CA ALA A 47 -7.73 58.09 28.80
C ALA A 47 -8.59 56.82 28.62
N ASN A 48 -8.96 56.14 29.71
CA ASN A 48 -9.73 54.90 29.67
C ASN A 48 -11.24 55.16 29.66
N THR A 49 -12.02 54.25 29.09
CA THR A 49 -13.46 54.41 28.93
C THR A 49 -14.23 53.13 29.25
N ALA A 50 -14.99 53.14 30.34
CA ALA A 50 -15.91 52.07 30.75
C ALA A 50 -17.38 52.52 30.51
N GLN A 51 -18.05 51.88 29.55
CA GLN A 51 -19.42 52.22 29.13
C GLN A 51 -20.42 51.07 29.34
N GLY A 52 -19.95 49.88 29.67
CA GLY A 52 -20.80 48.73 29.95
C GLY A 52 -21.24 48.66 31.42
N PRO A 53 -22.47 48.20 31.73
CA PRO A 53 -22.84 47.88 33.11
C PRO A 53 -21.86 46.87 33.72
N ALA A 54 -21.32 47.21 34.89
CA ALA A 54 -20.28 46.44 35.58
C ALA A 54 -19.01 46.17 34.73
N SER A 55 -18.70 47.03 33.75
CA SER A 55 -17.48 46.93 32.96
C SER A 55 -16.26 47.54 33.68
N HIS A 56 -15.07 47.02 33.40
CA HIS A 56 -13.80 47.52 33.93
C HIS A 56 -12.84 47.93 32.81
N SER A 57 -12.21 49.11 32.92
CA SER A 57 -11.23 49.64 31.96
C SER A 57 -10.00 50.19 32.70
N GLU A 58 -8.85 49.52 32.62
CA GLU A 58 -7.62 49.92 33.31
C GLU A 58 -6.46 50.15 32.31
N GLY A 59 -5.48 50.99 32.68
CA GLY A 59 -4.24 51.17 31.92
C GLY A 59 -4.20 52.47 31.09
N GLY A 60 -4.07 52.38 29.76
CA GLY A 60 -3.90 53.53 28.87
C GLY A 60 -4.69 53.45 27.56
N SER A 61 -5.68 54.32 27.36
CA SER A 61 -6.54 54.33 26.17
C SER A 61 -7.31 53.03 25.96
N THR A 62 -7.76 52.40 27.04
CA THR A 62 -8.57 51.17 27.00
C THR A 62 -10.06 51.48 26.92
N LEU A 63 -10.84 50.55 26.33
CA LEU A 63 -12.26 50.72 26.09
C LEU A 63 -13.05 49.44 26.47
N ALA A 64 -13.94 49.54 27.45
CA ALA A 64 -14.82 48.46 27.88
C ALA A 64 -16.30 48.84 27.66
N GLU A 65 -16.94 48.35 26.59
CA GLU A 65 -18.30 48.74 26.19
C GLU A 65 -19.39 47.73 26.60
N GLY A 66 -19.02 46.46 26.79
CA GLY A 66 -19.96 45.39 27.05
C GLY A 66 -20.38 45.23 28.51
N ILE A 67 -21.54 44.62 28.76
CA ILE A 67 -21.95 44.25 30.12
C ILE A 67 -20.91 43.25 30.68
N TYR A 68 -20.37 43.50 31.87
CA TYR A 68 -19.30 42.69 32.48
C TYR A 68 -17.99 42.62 31.67
N SER A 69 -17.76 43.51 30.69
CA SER A 69 -16.53 43.49 29.90
C SER A 69 -15.32 44.03 30.68
N HIS A 70 -14.12 43.50 30.40
CA HIS A 70 -12.87 43.94 31.01
C HIS A 70 -11.86 44.34 29.92
N ALA A 71 -11.32 45.55 29.97
CA ALA A 71 -10.21 45.98 29.12
C ALA A 71 -9.02 46.48 29.97
N GLU A 72 -7.87 45.83 29.89
CA GLU A 72 -6.63 46.20 30.61
C GLU A 72 -5.47 46.43 29.62
N GLY A 73 -4.47 47.21 30.01
CA GLY A 73 -3.24 47.39 29.26
C GLY A 73 -3.22 48.71 28.48
N ARG A 74 -2.89 48.68 27.19
CA ARG A 74 -2.82 49.89 26.37
C ARG A 74 -3.48 49.72 25.01
N GLU A 75 -4.37 50.65 24.66
CA GLU A 75 -5.09 50.66 23.38
C GLU A 75 -5.90 49.36 23.16
N THR A 76 -6.41 48.74 24.23
CA THR A 76 -7.22 47.52 24.20
C THR A 76 -8.73 47.82 24.18
N ALA A 77 -9.53 46.93 23.59
CA ALA A 77 -10.98 47.11 23.49
C ALA A 77 -11.76 45.81 23.77
N ALA A 78 -12.68 45.86 24.72
CA ALA A 78 -13.61 44.80 25.07
C ALA A 78 -15.06 45.27 24.79
N ALA A 79 -15.59 44.88 23.64
CA ALA A 79 -16.79 45.51 23.04
C ALA A 79 -18.12 44.77 23.31
N ASN A 80 -18.10 43.57 23.89
CA ASN A 80 -19.29 42.71 24.00
C ASN A 80 -19.50 42.18 25.42
N GLU A 81 -20.66 41.58 25.68
CA GLU A 81 -20.97 41.03 26.99
C GLU A 81 -19.94 39.97 27.40
N ALA A 82 -19.40 40.12 28.61
CA ALA A 82 -18.37 39.30 29.22
C ALA A 82 -17.05 39.18 28.41
N SER A 83 -16.80 40.05 27.43
CA SER A 83 -15.53 40.04 26.69
C SER A 83 -14.37 40.57 27.55
N HIS A 84 -13.18 39.99 27.39
CA HIS A 84 -11.96 40.39 28.09
C HIS A 84 -10.86 40.71 27.06
N ALA A 85 -10.26 41.90 27.13
CA ALA A 85 -9.09 42.27 26.33
C ALA A 85 -7.94 42.78 27.22
N GLU A 86 -6.75 42.20 27.11
CA GLU A 86 -5.56 42.62 27.87
C GLU A 86 -4.29 42.71 26.99
N GLY A 87 -3.33 43.54 27.38
CA GLY A 87 -2.06 43.72 26.67
C GLY A 87 -1.96 45.00 25.84
N PHE A 88 -1.56 44.93 24.57
CA PHE A 88 -1.38 46.09 23.68
C PHE A 88 -2.08 45.88 22.34
N LEU A 89 -3.01 46.77 21.99
CA LEU A 89 -3.81 46.70 20.75
C LEU A 89 -4.63 45.41 20.61
N SER A 90 -5.00 44.79 21.74
CA SER A 90 -5.85 43.60 21.80
C SER A 90 -7.33 43.97 21.73
N VAL A 91 -8.12 43.24 20.94
CA VAL A 91 -9.56 43.49 20.73
C VAL A 91 -10.37 42.22 20.96
N ALA A 92 -11.27 42.25 21.94
CA ALA A 92 -12.28 41.22 22.16
C ALA A 92 -13.68 41.78 21.85
N SER A 93 -14.34 41.28 20.81
CA SER A 93 -15.66 41.76 20.36
C SER A 93 -16.73 40.67 20.23
N GLY A 94 -16.36 39.41 20.44
CA GLY A 94 -17.32 38.32 20.59
C GLY A 94 -17.90 38.25 22.00
N PHE A 95 -19.12 37.70 22.13
CA PHE A 95 -19.70 37.36 23.44
C PHE A 95 -18.77 36.42 24.20
N ALA A 96 -18.38 36.77 25.42
CA ALA A 96 -17.44 36.02 26.25
C ALA A 96 -16.08 35.72 25.57
N ALA A 97 -15.65 36.54 24.61
CA ALA A 97 -14.36 36.38 23.93
C ALA A 97 -13.20 36.88 24.81
N HIS A 98 -12.02 36.26 24.67
CA HIS A 98 -10.79 36.64 25.36
C HIS A 98 -9.68 36.97 24.36
N ALA A 99 -9.07 38.15 24.46
CA ALA A 99 -7.91 38.55 23.66
C ALA A 99 -6.79 39.07 24.56
N GLU A 100 -5.65 38.40 24.61
CA GLU A 100 -4.49 38.78 25.43
C GLU A 100 -3.20 38.90 24.59
N GLY A 101 -2.27 39.77 24.97
CA GLY A 101 -0.95 39.90 24.30
C GLY A 101 -0.78 41.15 23.43
N TYR A 102 -0.29 41.00 22.19
CA TYR A 102 0.08 42.09 21.28
C TYR A 102 -0.69 41.96 19.96
N PHE A 103 -1.53 42.94 19.61
CA PHE A 103 -2.34 42.91 18.37
C PHE A 103 -3.23 41.65 18.22
N THR A 104 -3.75 41.10 19.32
CA THR A 104 -4.64 39.94 19.27
C THR A 104 -6.08 40.34 19.04
N ILE A 105 -6.83 39.52 18.29
CA ILE A 105 -8.22 39.82 17.92
C ILE A 105 -9.08 38.59 18.18
N ALA A 106 -10.06 38.70 19.09
CA ALA A 106 -11.05 37.68 19.36
C ALA A 106 -12.46 38.19 19.04
N ILE A 107 -13.01 37.77 17.90
CA ILE A 107 -14.34 38.21 17.42
C ILE A 107 -15.39 37.10 17.46
N GLY A 108 -14.97 35.85 17.65
CA GLY A 108 -15.87 34.70 17.78
C GLY A 108 -16.52 34.64 19.17
N PRO A 109 -17.78 34.17 19.30
CA PRO A 109 -18.37 33.87 20.60
C PRO A 109 -17.56 32.82 21.36
N ALA A 110 -17.20 33.14 22.61
CA ALA A 110 -16.35 32.33 23.48
C ALA A 110 -15.01 31.91 22.83
N SER A 111 -14.46 32.75 21.94
CA SER A 111 -13.16 32.53 21.33
C SER A 111 -12.03 33.09 22.19
N HIS A 112 -10.82 32.56 22.04
CA HIS A 112 -9.63 32.96 22.80
C HIS A 112 -8.47 33.20 21.83
N ALA A 113 -7.92 34.41 21.79
CA ALA A 113 -6.68 34.73 21.07
C ALA A 113 -5.59 35.19 22.04
N GLU A 114 -4.42 34.58 22.02
CA GLU A 114 -3.26 34.96 22.83
C GLU A 114 -1.96 35.03 21.99
N GLY A 115 -0.95 35.72 22.53
CA GLY A 115 0.36 35.89 21.86
C GLY A 115 0.48 37.19 21.06
N GLY A 116 0.90 37.10 19.80
CA GLY A 116 1.26 38.23 18.94
C GLY A 116 0.62 38.17 17.56
N GLY A 117 -0.35 39.05 17.26
CA GLY A 117 -1.02 39.09 15.95
C GLY A 117 -2.03 37.96 15.72
N SER A 118 -2.36 37.19 16.76
CA SER A 118 -3.29 36.06 16.68
C SER A 118 -4.74 36.53 16.49
N THR A 119 -5.50 35.83 15.64
CA THR A 119 -6.91 36.15 15.34
C THR A 119 -7.80 34.93 15.51
N THR A 120 -8.89 35.07 16.28
CA THR A 120 -9.93 34.06 16.42
C THR A 120 -11.30 34.59 15.98
N SER A 121 -11.98 33.84 15.12
CA SER A 121 -13.30 34.21 14.58
C SER A 121 -14.35 33.10 14.65
N GLY A 122 -13.94 31.86 14.91
CA GLY A 122 -14.86 30.74 15.12
C GLY A 122 -15.50 30.74 16.50
N ILE A 123 -16.64 30.09 16.63
CA ILE A 123 -17.28 29.86 17.93
C ILE A 123 -16.44 28.83 18.70
N TYR A 124 -16.06 29.13 19.95
CA TYR A 124 -15.17 28.29 20.77
C TYR A 124 -13.79 28.01 20.14
N SER A 125 -13.30 28.88 19.26
CA SER A 125 -11.97 28.71 18.65
C SER A 125 -10.86 29.27 19.54
N HIS A 126 -9.66 28.67 19.48
CA HIS A 126 -8.48 29.11 20.22
C HIS A 126 -7.30 29.36 19.27
N ALA A 127 -6.60 30.48 19.42
CA ALA A 127 -5.34 30.74 18.70
C ALA A 127 -4.27 31.29 19.66
N GLU A 128 -3.10 30.66 19.67
CA GLU A 128 -1.94 31.05 20.48
C GLU A 128 -0.67 31.11 19.63
N GLY A 129 0.30 31.96 20.00
CA GLY A 129 1.58 32.11 19.28
C GLY A 129 1.74 33.41 18.49
N GLU A 130 2.41 33.37 17.33
CA GLU A 130 2.70 34.53 16.48
C GLU A 130 2.01 34.43 15.11
N VAL A 131 1.10 35.36 14.81
CA VAL A 131 0.35 35.43 13.53
C VAL A 131 -0.48 34.15 13.29
N THR A 132 -1.12 33.63 14.32
CA THR A 132 -1.97 32.43 14.24
C THR A 132 -3.44 32.78 14.01
N GLN A 133 -4.17 31.92 13.28
CA GLN A 133 -5.56 32.17 12.89
C GLN A 133 -6.44 30.95 13.14
N ALA A 134 -7.37 31.05 14.08
CA ALA A 134 -8.40 30.04 14.32
C ALA A 134 -9.76 30.56 13.81
N ILE A 135 -10.11 30.14 12.60
CA ILE A 135 -11.26 30.67 11.84
C ILE A 135 -12.47 29.74 11.95
N GLY A 136 -12.24 28.43 12.04
CA GLY A 136 -13.32 27.45 12.14
C GLY A 136 -13.96 27.39 13.52
N ASP A 137 -15.23 27.00 13.59
CA ASP A 137 -15.85 26.69 14.88
C ASP A 137 -15.10 25.55 15.57
N ARG A 138 -14.77 25.72 16.85
CA ARG A 138 -13.98 24.79 17.68
C ARG A 138 -12.60 24.47 17.09
N SER A 139 -12.04 25.35 16.26
CA SER A 139 -10.69 25.18 15.71
C SER A 139 -9.62 25.61 16.71
N HIS A 140 -8.44 25.01 16.63
CA HIS A 140 -7.27 25.35 17.43
C HIS A 140 -6.08 25.66 16.51
N ALA A 141 -5.42 26.81 16.68
CA ALA A 141 -4.20 27.18 15.95
C ALA A 141 -3.07 27.59 16.92
N GLU A 142 -1.96 26.88 16.93
CA GLU A 142 -0.80 27.15 17.80
C GLU A 142 0.48 27.33 16.95
N GLY A 143 1.41 28.17 17.38
CA GLY A 143 2.76 28.29 16.79
C GLY A 143 3.02 29.60 16.03
N MET A 144 3.62 29.54 14.83
CA MET A 144 3.97 30.71 14.01
C MET A 144 3.36 30.62 12.60
N ASN A 145 2.61 31.64 12.18
CA ASN A 145 1.92 31.67 10.88
C ASN A 145 1.03 30.44 10.63
N THR A 146 0.30 29.98 11.65
CA THR A 146 -0.56 28.79 11.56
C THR A 146 -2.02 29.15 11.32
N ILE A 147 -2.74 28.32 10.55
CA ILE A 147 -4.14 28.58 10.19
C ILE A 147 -5.00 27.32 10.39
N ALA A 148 -5.92 27.38 11.35
CA ALA A 148 -6.98 26.39 11.52
C ALA A 148 -8.30 26.94 10.94
N GLY A 149 -8.54 26.63 9.67
CA GLY A 149 -9.66 27.15 8.88
C GLY A 149 -10.94 26.30 8.90
N GLY A 150 -10.80 24.99 9.15
CA GLY A 150 -11.92 24.06 9.16
C GLY A 150 -12.63 23.98 10.52
N MET A 151 -13.89 23.56 10.52
CA MET A 151 -14.59 23.23 11.78
C MET A 151 -13.90 22.04 12.47
N ASN A 152 -13.64 22.17 13.78
CA ASN A 152 -12.81 21.27 14.59
C ASN A 152 -11.41 21.01 14.00
N ALA A 153 -10.86 21.93 13.20
CA ALA A 153 -9.51 21.78 12.67
C ALA A 153 -8.47 22.09 13.75
N HIS A 154 -7.33 21.39 13.71
CA HIS A 154 -6.17 21.65 14.56
C HIS A 154 -4.95 21.92 13.68
N ALA A 155 -4.29 23.07 13.87
CA ALA A 155 -3.02 23.41 13.23
C ALA A 155 -1.97 23.80 14.29
N GLU A 156 -0.80 23.17 14.28
CA GLU A 156 0.29 23.42 15.22
C GLU A 156 1.62 23.57 14.46
N GLY A 157 2.55 24.41 14.92
CA GLY A 157 3.92 24.49 14.40
C GLY A 157 4.24 25.77 13.62
N GLU A 158 4.95 25.68 12.49
CA GLU A 158 5.37 26.83 11.66
C GLU A 158 4.80 26.71 10.24
N LEU A 159 4.12 27.75 9.75
CA LEU A 159 3.55 27.79 8.39
C LEU A 159 2.56 26.63 8.11
N THR A 160 1.86 26.14 9.13
CA THR A 160 0.93 25.01 9.01
C THR A 160 -0.51 25.45 8.74
N GLN A 161 -1.26 24.63 8.00
CA GLN A 161 -2.65 24.93 7.67
C GLN A 161 -3.54 23.69 7.70
N ALA A 162 -4.57 23.73 8.55
CA ALA A 162 -5.64 22.75 8.63
C ALA A 162 -6.97 23.38 8.18
N SER A 163 -7.36 23.20 6.91
CA SER A 163 -8.54 23.84 6.32
C SER A 163 -9.74 22.91 6.10
N GLY A 164 -9.56 21.60 6.30
CA GLY A 164 -10.63 20.61 6.20
C GLY A 164 -11.49 20.47 7.46
N LEU A 165 -12.71 19.97 7.30
CA LEU A 165 -13.54 19.57 8.46
C LEU A 165 -12.84 18.45 9.25
N ASN A 166 -12.61 18.65 10.55
CA ASN A 166 -11.85 17.74 11.43
C ASN A 166 -10.42 17.44 10.91
N SER A 167 -9.79 18.35 10.17
CA SER A 167 -8.41 18.15 9.71
C SER A 167 -7.37 18.44 10.80
N HIS A 168 -6.21 17.81 10.73
CA HIS A 168 -5.08 18.02 11.63
C HIS A 168 -3.81 18.30 10.82
N ALA A 169 -3.10 19.39 11.12
CA ALA A 169 -1.79 19.69 10.53
C ALA A 169 -0.78 20.08 11.63
N GLU A 170 0.36 19.39 11.72
CA GLU A 170 1.43 19.71 12.67
C GLU A 170 2.81 19.73 11.99
N GLY A 171 3.77 20.48 12.54
CA GLY A 171 5.16 20.54 12.04
C GLY A 171 5.54 21.84 11.32
N MET A 172 6.23 21.74 10.18
CA MET A 172 6.71 22.89 9.39
C MET A 172 6.16 22.81 7.96
N GLU A 173 5.51 23.88 7.47
CA GLU A 173 4.95 23.93 6.11
C GLU A 173 4.01 22.75 5.78
N THR A 174 3.20 22.29 6.74
CA THR A 174 2.28 21.16 6.54
C THR A 174 0.85 21.61 6.24
N TYR A 175 0.19 20.91 5.32
CA TYR A 175 -1.14 21.28 4.80
C TYR A 175 -2.12 20.10 4.87
N ALA A 176 -3.14 20.20 5.71
CA ALA A 176 -4.27 19.26 5.75
C ALA A 176 -5.54 19.96 5.24
N THR A 177 -5.88 19.75 3.98
CA THR A 177 -6.87 20.57 3.25
C THR A 177 -8.23 19.91 3.03
N ALA A 178 -8.32 18.60 3.22
CA ALA A 178 -9.55 17.84 3.04
C ALA A 178 -10.17 17.38 4.36
N GLN A 179 -11.43 16.96 4.30
CA GLN A 179 -12.15 16.44 5.46
C GLN A 179 -11.41 15.24 6.09
N CYS A 180 -11.19 15.30 7.40
CA CYS A 180 -10.46 14.30 8.18
C CYS A 180 -9.02 14.02 7.69
N ALA A 181 -8.43 14.94 6.92
CA ALA A 181 -7.03 14.83 6.49
C ALA A 181 -6.09 15.06 7.69
N HIS A 182 -4.98 14.33 7.73
CA HIS A 182 -3.93 14.47 8.72
C HIS A 182 -2.58 14.68 8.01
N ALA A 183 -1.84 15.74 8.37
CA ALA A 183 -0.48 15.98 7.88
C ALA A 183 0.48 16.32 9.05
N GLU A 184 1.57 15.59 9.18
CA GLU A 184 2.61 15.84 10.19
C GLU A 184 4.01 15.84 9.56
N GLY A 185 5.00 16.55 10.14
CA GLY A 185 6.38 16.59 9.64
C GLY A 185 6.77 17.89 8.92
N GLU A 186 7.46 17.81 7.78
CA GLU A 186 8.00 18.98 7.04
C GLU A 186 7.54 19.01 5.57
N SER A 187 6.96 20.12 5.13
CA SER A 187 6.52 20.37 3.75
C SER A 187 5.57 19.30 3.18
N ASN A 188 4.71 18.73 4.02
CA ASN A 188 3.78 17.66 3.64
C ASN A 188 2.38 18.18 3.27
N THR A 189 1.69 17.49 2.36
CA THR A 189 0.31 17.84 1.98
C THR A 189 -0.62 16.63 2.00
N ALA A 190 -1.64 16.67 2.86
CA ALA A 190 -2.80 15.79 2.83
C ALA A 190 -4.00 16.53 2.22
N SER A 191 -4.39 16.11 1.02
CA SER A 191 -5.48 16.73 0.23
C SER A 191 -6.59 15.74 -0.16
N GLY A 192 -6.43 14.47 0.17
CA GLY A 192 -7.47 13.46 0.04
C GLY A 192 -8.39 13.44 1.27
N ARG A 193 -9.68 13.12 1.09
CA ARG A 193 -10.56 12.91 2.26
C ARG A 193 -10.03 11.73 3.07
N ALA A 194 -9.89 11.92 4.38
CA ALA A 194 -9.30 10.94 5.30
C ALA A 194 -7.92 10.42 4.88
N SER A 195 -7.13 11.23 4.15
CA SER A 195 -5.75 10.90 3.82
C SER A 195 -4.81 11.22 4.99
N HIS A 196 -3.72 10.47 5.10
CA HIS A 196 -2.65 10.69 6.09
C HIS A 196 -1.32 10.91 5.38
N VAL A 197 -0.48 11.82 5.89
CA VAL A 197 0.88 12.04 5.42
C VAL A 197 1.82 12.37 6.57
N GLU A 198 2.99 11.73 6.59
CA GLU A 198 4.05 11.96 7.60
C GLU A 198 5.45 11.95 6.95
N GLY A 199 6.43 12.64 7.53
CA GLY A 199 7.82 12.68 7.01
C GLY A 199 8.22 14.00 6.34
N ASN A 200 8.83 13.98 5.16
CA ASN A 200 9.34 15.17 4.47
C ASN A 200 8.96 15.22 2.97
N LEU A 201 8.36 16.32 2.51
CA LEU A 201 8.01 16.58 1.10
C LEU A 201 7.02 15.56 0.48
N ASN A 202 6.14 14.97 1.27
CA ASN A 202 5.21 13.93 0.85
C ASN A 202 3.84 14.49 0.46
N LEU A 203 3.12 13.76 -0.41
CA LEU A 203 1.77 14.11 -0.87
C LEU A 203 0.83 12.91 -0.77
N ALA A 204 -0.25 13.05 0.00
CA ALA A 204 -1.38 12.14 0.00
C ALA A 204 -2.63 12.84 -0.55
N SER A 205 -3.04 12.51 -1.78
CA SER A 205 -4.16 13.17 -2.47
C SER A 205 -5.35 12.26 -2.81
N GLY A 206 -5.18 10.94 -2.74
CA GLY A 206 -6.28 9.98 -2.90
C GLY A 206 -7.17 9.88 -1.66
N LEU A 207 -8.42 9.44 -1.84
CA LEU A 207 -9.33 9.13 -0.74
C LEU A 207 -8.73 8.00 0.12
N PHE A 208 -8.59 8.19 1.44
CA PHE A 208 -7.92 7.23 2.34
C PHE A 208 -6.47 6.89 1.93
N ALA A 209 -5.78 7.76 1.20
CA ALA A 209 -4.38 7.54 0.84
C ALA A 209 -3.45 7.76 2.03
N HIS A 210 -2.33 7.03 2.06
CA HIS A 210 -1.28 7.19 3.07
C HIS A 210 0.08 7.38 2.39
N ALA A 211 0.83 8.42 2.76
CA ALA A 211 2.19 8.65 2.26
C ALA A 211 3.16 8.92 3.42
N GLU A 212 4.23 8.13 3.51
CA GLU A 212 5.27 8.28 4.54
C GLU A 212 6.69 8.26 3.95
N GLY A 213 7.67 8.82 4.66
CA GLY A 213 9.08 8.84 4.24
C GLY A 213 9.55 10.18 3.66
N GLN A 214 10.20 10.16 2.49
CA GLN A 214 10.75 11.36 1.83
C GLN A 214 10.37 11.45 0.35
N SER A 215 9.70 12.53 -0.02
CA SER A 215 9.24 12.80 -1.40
C SER A 215 8.34 11.70 -1.99
N THR A 216 7.52 11.05 -1.18
CA THR A 216 6.57 10.02 -1.59
C THR A 216 5.22 10.62 -2.03
N ILE A 217 4.54 9.94 -2.95
CA ILE A 217 3.25 10.39 -3.50
C ILE A 217 2.24 9.24 -3.47
N ALA A 218 1.19 9.36 -2.67
CA ALA A 218 0.02 8.47 -2.66
C ALA A 218 -1.20 9.22 -3.24
N SER A 219 -1.46 8.98 -4.53
CA SER A 219 -2.50 9.71 -5.30
C SER A 219 -3.67 8.84 -5.75
N GLY A 220 -3.53 7.51 -5.66
CA GLY A 220 -4.66 6.60 -5.87
C GLY A 220 -5.54 6.51 -4.62
N ASP A 221 -6.84 6.26 -4.81
CA ASP A 221 -7.73 5.98 -3.68
C ASP A 221 -7.30 4.72 -2.94
N VAL A 222 -7.20 4.78 -1.61
CA VAL A 222 -6.72 3.70 -0.73
C VAL A 222 -5.28 3.27 -1.07
N SER A 223 -4.50 4.15 -1.70
CA SER A 223 -3.10 3.87 -2.02
C SER A 223 -2.19 4.11 -0.81
N HIS A 224 -1.06 3.40 -0.79
CA HIS A 224 -0.02 3.57 0.21
C HIS A 224 1.35 3.75 -0.47
N ALA A 225 2.10 4.79 -0.11
CA ALA A 225 3.45 5.03 -0.59
C ALA A 225 4.42 5.26 0.58
N GLU A 226 5.46 4.45 0.69
CA GLU A 226 6.48 4.56 1.75
C GLU A 226 7.92 4.55 1.19
N GLY A 227 8.86 5.14 1.93
CA GLY A 227 10.28 5.14 1.59
C GLY A 227 10.78 6.45 0.96
N ASN A 228 11.52 6.38 -0.15
CA ASN A 228 12.16 7.54 -0.79
C ASN A 228 11.75 7.65 -2.26
N GLN A 229 11.08 8.74 -2.64
CA GLN A 229 10.63 8.95 -4.04
C GLN A 229 9.70 7.85 -4.58
N SER A 230 8.95 7.17 -3.71
CA SER A 230 7.97 6.14 -4.08
C SER A 230 6.65 6.78 -4.51
N ILE A 231 6.01 6.24 -5.56
CA ILE A 231 4.75 6.75 -6.12
C ILE A 231 3.71 5.63 -6.18
N ALA A 232 2.62 5.77 -5.45
CA ALA A 232 1.44 4.91 -5.52
C ALA A 232 0.28 5.72 -6.13
N SER A 233 0.02 5.53 -7.43
CA SER A 233 -1.01 6.27 -8.19
C SER A 233 -2.17 5.39 -8.65
N GLY A 234 -2.05 4.07 -8.55
CA GLY A 234 -3.16 3.15 -8.79
C GLY A 234 -4.13 3.14 -7.61
N GLN A 235 -5.42 2.95 -7.87
CA GLN A 235 -6.35 2.69 -6.77
C GLN A 235 -5.96 1.39 -6.06
N SER A 236 -5.91 1.45 -4.73
CA SER A 236 -5.45 0.37 -3.84
C SER A 236 -4.04 -0.14 -4.15
N SER A 237 -3.18 0.68 -4.76
CA SER A 237 -1.78 0.32 -5.03
C SER A 237 -0.88 0.54 -3.81
N HIS A 238 0.21 -0.23 -3.74
CA HIS A 238 1.25 -0.08 -2.72
C HIS A 238 2.62 0.15 -3.38
N ALA A 239 3.37 1.16 -2.95
CA ALA A 239 4.74 1.41 -3.40
C ALA A 239 5.68 1.60 -2.21
N GLU A 240 6.69 0.75 -2.05
CA GLU A 240 7.67 0.81 -0.97
C GLU A 240 9.11 0.79 -1.51
N GLY A 241 10.07 1.33 -0.76
CA GLY A 241 11.50 1.31 -1.12
C GLY A 241 12.04 2.65 -1.65
N ALA A 242 12.77 2.63 -2.77
CA ALA A 242 13.38 3.83 -3.35
C ALA A 242 13.10 3.95 -4.87
N ILE A 243 12.50 5.07 -5.29
CA ILE A 243 12.17 5.36 -6.68
C ILE A 243 11.24 4.27 -7.25
N THR A 244 10.28 3.79 -6.48
CA THR A 244 9.31 2.78 -6.93
C THR A 244 8.03 3.42 -7.45
N THR A 245 7.36 2.78 -8.39
CA THR A 245 6.09 3.27 -8.94
C THR A 245 5.08 2.15 -9.07
N ALA A 246 3.98 2.22 -8.32
CA ALA A 246 2.81 1.36 -8.46
C ALA A 246 1.64 2.17 -9.03
N SER A 247 1.35 2.01 -10.32
CA SER A 247 0.33 2.78 -11.04
C SER A 247 -0.84 1.93 -11.55
N GLY A 248 -0.72 0.61 -11.53
CA GLY A 248 -1.83 -0.29 -11.85
C GLY A 248 -2.85 -0.40 -10.71
N PHE A 249 -4.11 -0.71 -11.06
CA PHE A 249 -5.14 -1.04 -10.07
C PHE A 249 -4.67 -2.22 -9.20
N THR A 250 -4.62 -2.04 -7.88
CA THR A 250 -4.12 -3.05 -6.91
C THR A 250 -2.70 -3.56 -7.19
N ALA A 251 -1.85 -2.72 -7.80
CA ALA A 251 -0.45 -3.07 -8.06
C ALA A 251 0.44 -2.92 -6.81
N HIS A 252 1.54 -3.67 -6.76
CA HIS A 252 2.55 -3.57 -5.70
C HIS A 252 3.96 -3.42 -6.30
N ALA A 253 4.68 -2.36 -5.95
CA ALA A 253 6.08 -2.15 -6.33
C ALA A 253 6.96 -2.03 -5.09
N GLN A 254 8.01 -2.85 -5.00
CA GLN A 254 8.98 -2.82 -3.89
C GLN A 254 10.43 -2.85 -4.40
N GLY A 255 11.37 -2.33 -3.61
CA GLY A 255 12.81 -2.35 -3.93
C GLY A 255 13.37 -1.03 -4.46
N VAL A 256 14.18 -1.06 -5.53
CA VAL A 256 14.85 0.13 -6.09
C VAL A 256 14.57 0.29 -7.58
N ASN A 257 13.99 1.42 -7.97
CA ASN A 257 13.64 1.71 -9.37
C ASN A 257 12.74 0.64 -10.00
N THR A 258 11.70 0.19 -9.29
CA THR A 258 10.77 -0.85 -9.75
C THR A 258 9.43 -0.24 -10.18
N VAL A 259 8.81 -0.82 -11.20
CA VAL A 259 7.57 -0.29 -11.80
C VAL A 259 6.51 -1.39 -11.92
N ALA A 260 5.44 -1.25 -11.15
CA ALA A 260 4.23 -2.09 -11.19
C ALA A 260 3.07 -1.28 -11.82
N ASP A 261 3.03 -1.25 -13.15
CA ASP A 261 2.10 -0.47 -13.98
C ASP A 261 0.98 -1.31 -14.62
N GLY A 262 1.00 -2.63 -14.42
CA GLY A 262 -0.12 -3.52 -14.75
C GLY A 262 -1.12 -3.64 -13.60
N SER A 263 -2.41 -3.84 -13.90
CA SER A 263 -3.40 -4.15 -12.85
C SER A 263 -3.07 -5.48 -12.19
N PHE A 264 -3.25 -5.60 -10.88
CA PHE A 264 -2.93 -6.80 -10.08
C PHE A 264 -1.45 -7.22 -10.14
N SER A 265 -0.56 -6.36 -10.62
CA SER A 265 0.84 -6.73 -10.88
C SER A 265 1.74 -6.50 -9.67
N HIS A 266 2.87 -7.19 -9.63
CA HIS A 266 3.88 -7.11 -8.57
C HIS A 266 5.27 -6.98 -9.20
N ALA A 267 6.00 -5.90 -8.92
CA ALA A 267 7.41 -5.73 -9.26
C ALA A 267 8.29 -5.64 -8.01
N GLU A 268 9.31 -6.48 -7.91
CA GLU A 268 10.30 -6.42 -6.83
C GLU A 268 11.76 -6.45 -7.34
N GLY A 269 12.69 -6.02 -6.48
CA GLY A 269 14.13 -6.07 -6.74
C GLY A 269 14.70 -4.74 -7.21
N GLN A 270 15.55 -4.75 -8.24
CA GLN A 270 16.24 -3.55 -8.73
C GLN A 270 16.00 -3.36 -10.24
N ASN A 271 15.44 -2.22 -10.66
CA ASN A 271 15.21 -1.94 -12.09
C ASN A 271 14.35 -3.03 -12.77
N THR A 272 13.24 -3.42 -12.13
CA THR A 272 12.28 -4.37 -12.68
C THR A 272 10.98 -3.69 -13.09
N SER A 273 10.31 -4.20 -14.13
CA SER A 273 9.04 -3.63 -14.60
C SER A 273 8.05 -4.69 -15.05
N THR A 274 6.78 -4.52 -14.68
CA THR A 274 5.67 -5.35 -15.15
C THR A 274 5.27 -5.04 -16.59
N ASN A 275 5.77 -3.95 -17.17
CA ASN A 275 5.57 -3.58 -18.57
C ASN A 275 4.09 -3.56 -18.98
N SER A 276 3.26 -2.97 -18.12
CA SER A 276 1.81 -2.86 -18.22
C SER A 276 1.05 -4.20 -18.30
N LEU A 277 1.71 -5.34 -18.05
CA LEU A 277 1.07 -6.65 -18.08
C LEU A 277 0.31 -6.91 -16.78
N GLU A 278 -0.96 -7.25 -16.92
CA GLU A 278 -1.86 -7.57 -15.83
C GLU A 278 -1.41 -8.83 -15.07
N GLY A 279 -1.52 -8.83 -13.74
CA GLY A 279 -1.31 -10.00 -12.90
C GLY A 279 0.09 -10.59 -12.92
N VAL A 280 1.06 -9.89 -13.50
CA VAL A 280 2.45 -10.35 -13.59
C VAL A 280 3.15 -10.19 -12.25
N HIS A 281 3.99 -11.17 -11.93
CA HIS A 281 5.01 -11.03 -10.90
C HIS A 281 6.40 -11.06 -11.52
N ILE A 282 7.23 -10.07 -11.21
CA ILE A 282 8.63 -10.00 -11.65
C ILE A 282 9.55 -9.67 -10.48
N MET A 283 10.65 -10.41 -10.37
CA MET A 283 11.69 -10.21 -9.35
C MET A 283 13.10 -10.20 -9.96
N GLY A 284 14.09 -9.75 -9.20
CA GLY A 284 15.51 -9.83 -9.57
C GLY A 284 16.10 -8.47 -9.93
N LYS A 285 16.90 -8.41 -11.00
CA LYS A 285 17.54 -7.15 -11.41
C LYS A 285 17.49 -6.90 -12.90
N PHE A 286 17.27 -5.64 -13.28
CA PHE A 286 17.35 -5.11 -14.65
C PHE A 286 16.55 -5.98 -15.65
N GLY A 287 15.23 -5.90 -15.61
CA GLY A 287 14.40 -6.70 -16.52
C GLY A 287 12.95 -6.28 -16.56
N SER A 288 12.29 -6.63 -17.65
CA SER A 288 10.87 -6.32 -17.87
C SER A 288 10.12 -7.56 -18.31
N ALA A 289 8.90 -7.71 -17.82
CA ALA A 289 7.99 -8.73 -18.31
C ALA A 289 7.67 -8.50 -19.79
N ASN A 290 7.61 -9.57 -20.58
CA ASN A 290 7.71 -9.43 -22.04
C ASN A 290 6.86 -10.38 -22.88
N GLU A 291 5.94 -11.14 -22.30
CA GLU A 291 5.18 -12.12 -23.08
C GLU A 291 3.69 -12.15 -22.75
N LEU A 292 3.31 -12.70 -21.59
CA LEU A 292 1.91 -12.87 -21.20
C LEU A 292 1.61 -12.26 -19.84
N SER A 293 0.38 -11.77 -19.68
CA SER A 293 -0.25 -11.47 -18.40
C SER A 293 -0.35 -12.73 -17.52
N TYR A 294 -0.55 -12.53 -16.22
CA TYR A 294 -0.69 -13.59 -15.21
C TYR A 294 0.45 -14.61 -15.23
N SER A 295 1.67 -14.12 -15.45
CA SER A 295 2.88 -14.92 -15.63
C SER A 295 3.97 -14.47 -14.65
N TRP A 296 4.94 -15.35 -14.41
CA TRP A 296 6.06 -15.10 -13.50
C TRP A 296 7.37 -14.93 -14.28
N TYR A 297 8.19 -13.95 -13.89
CA TYR A 297 9.44 -13.60 -14.56
C TYR A 297 10.60 -13.42 -13.56
N LEU A 298 11.77 -13.96 -13.90
CA LEU A 298 13.02 -13.74 -13.16
C LEU A 298 13.96 -12.84 -13.97
N ALA A 299 14.13 -11.60 -13.54
CA ALA A 299 15.05 -10.64 -14.13
C ALA A 299 16.51 -10.88 -13.71
N ASN A 300 17.42 -10.82 -14.68
CA ASN A 300 18.86 -10.95 -14.47
C ASN A 300 19.68 -10.18 -15.51
N GLY A 301 19.30 -8.94 -15.79
CA GLY A 301 20.12 -8.03 -16.59
C GLY A 301 21.34 -7.51 -15.84
N THR A 302 22.21 -6.79 -16.53
CA THR A 302 23.44 -6.23 -15.94
C THR A 302 23.38 -4.73 -15.69
N SER A 303 22.52 -4.01 -16.42
CA SER A 303 22.27 -2.57 -16.26
C SER A 303 20.91 -2.20 -16.87
N PRO A 304 20.40 -0.97 -16.67
CA PRO A 304 19.16 -0.52 -17.31
C PRO A 304 19.21 -0.58 -18.84
N GLU A 305 20.39 -0.42 -19.44
CA GLU A 305 20.63 -0.50 -20.88
C GLU A 305 20.80 -1.94 -21.39
N ALA A 306 20.98 -2.90 -20.48
CA ALA A 306 21.15 -4.31 -20.76
C ALA A 306 20.20 -5.18 -19.90
N PRO A 307 18.87 -5.01 -20.09
CA PRO A 307 17.89 -5.80 -19.36
C PRO A 307 17.92 -7.28 -19.81
N GLY A 308 17.55 -8.18 -18.91
CA GLY A 308 17.55 -9.61 -19.20
C GLY A 308 16.62 -10.41 -18.30
N LEU A 309 16.21 -11.58 -18.77
CA LEU A 309 15.45 -12.57 -18.01
C LEU A 309 16.26 -13.87 -17.95
N ALA A 310 16.36 -14.47 -16.76
CA ALA A 310 16.96 -15.80 -16.59
C ALA A 310 15.93 -16.93 -16.74
N ALA A 311 14.67 -16.67 -16.38
CA ALA A 311 13.60 -17.64 -16.48
C ALA A 311 12.22 -16.98 -16.53
N LYS A 312 11.22 -17.69 -17.05
CA LYS A 312 9.81 -17.34 -16.92
C LYS A 312 8.90 -18.56 -16.92
N ILE A 313 7.76 -18.42 -16.24
CA ILE A 313 6.65 -19.37 -16.24
C ILE A 313 5.44 -18.61 -16.75
N LEU A 314 4.92 -19.05 -17.90
CA LEU A 314 3.82 -18.39 -18.57
C LEU A 314 2.47 -18.90 -18.06
N SER A 315 1.42 -18.09 -18.21
CA SER A 315 0.04 -18.49 -17.91
C SER A 315 -0.47 -19.67 -18.74
N THR A 316 0.22 -20.03 -19.83
CA THR A 316 -0.01 -21.27 -20.60
C THR A 316 0.50 -22.53 -19.90
N GLY A 317 1.33 -22.39 -18.87
CA GLY A 317 2.08 -23.48 -18.24
C GLY A 317 3.48 -23.70 -18.83
N ASP A 318 3.84 -22.97 -19.89
CA ASP A 318 5.17 -23.08 -20.51
C ASP A 318 6.25 -22.50 -19.59
N VAL A 319 7.33 -23.26 -19.44
CA VAL A 319 8.50 -22.87 -18.65
C VAL A 319 9.68 -22.64 -19.59
N LYS A 320 10.31 -21.46 -19.50
CA LYS A 320 11.51 -21.10 -20.28
C LYS A 320 12.63 -20.73 -19.30
N ILE A 321 13.82 -21.34 -19.46
CA ILE A 321 14.97 -21.16 -18.55
C ILE A 321 16.25 -21.03 -19.39
N ASP A 322 16.97 -19.92 -19.21
CA ASP A 322 18.30 -19.69 -19.78
C ASP A 322 19.36 -20.24 -18.81
N GLY A 323 19.39 -21.57 -18.67
CA GLY A 323 20.20 -22.26 -17.68
C GLY A 323 20.05 -23.77 -17.70
N THR A 324 20.28 -24.42 -16.56
CA THR A 324 20.21 -25.89 -16.42
C THR A 324 19.23 -26.27 -15.33
N VAL A 325 18.36 -27.24 -15.61
CA VAL A 325 17.58 -27.95 -14.59
C VAL A 325 18.39 -29.17 -14.15
N SER A 326 18.65 -29.30 -12.85
CA SER A 326 19.48 -30.38 -12.30
C SER A 326 18.71 -31.24 -11.29
N SER A 327 18.92 -32.55 -11.36
CA SER A 327 18.29 -33.53 -10.47
C SER A 327 19.30 -34.62 -10.08
N PRO A 328 19.26 -35.16 -8.85
CA PRO A 328 20.11 -36.30 -8.45
C PRO A 328 19.62 -37.64 -9.03
N ALA A 329 18.45 -37.68 -9.66
CA ALA A 329 17.98 -38.79 -10.47
C ALA A 329 18.66 -38.79 -11.85
N ALA A 330 18.60 -39.90 -12.60
CA ALA A 330 19.46 -40.08 -13.77
C ALA A 330 18.74 -40.53 -15.06
N ASP A 331 17.43 -40.75 -15.03
CA ASP A 331 16.67 -41.25 -16.17
C ASP A 331 15.53 -40.33 -16.61
N TYR A 332 15.23 -40.40 -17.90
CA TYR A 332 14.05 -39.81 -18.52
C TYR A 332 12.99 -40.89 -18.63
N ALA A 333 11.83 -40.64 -18.05
CA ALA A 333 10.71 -41.55 -18.05
C ALA A 333 9.45 -40.92 -18.61
N GLU A 334 8.56 -41.78 -19.06
CA GLU A 334 7.19 -41.45 -19.46
C GLU A 334 6.24 -42.45 -18.81
N MET A 335 5.02 -42.00 -18.53
CA MET A 335 3.99 -42.85 -17.95
C MET A 335 3.34 -43.72 -19.01
N PHE A 336 3.17 -45.01 -18.71
CA PHE A 336 2.44 -45.94 -19.57
C PHE A 336 1.38 -46.70 -18.77
N GLU A 337 0.27 -47.03 -19.42
CA GLU A 337 -0.74 -47.91 -18.85
C GLU A 337 -0.30 -49.37 -18.95
N THR A 338 -0.56 -50.17 -17.91
CA THR A 338 -0.24 -51.59 -17.88
C THR A 338 -1.33 -52.40 -18.59
N TYR A 339 -0.92 -53.41 -19.37
CA TYR A 339 -1.83 -54.19 -20.22
C TYR A 339 -2.94 -54.92 -19.44
N ASP A 340 -2.62 -55.39 -18.22
CA ASP A 340 -3.52 -56.12 -17.33
C ASP A 340 -4.13 -55.25 -16.21
N GLY A 341 -3.83 -53.95 -16.22
CA GLY A 341 -4.25 -52.99 -15.20
C GLY A 341 -3.63 -53.23 -13.81
N GLN A 342 -2.62 -54.10 -13.71
CA GLN A 342 -1.91 -54.37 -12.46
C GLN A 342 -0.65 -53.50 -12.34
N PRO A 343 -0.25 -53.09 -11.13
CA PRO A 343 0.97 -52.32 -10.94
C PRO A 343 2.20 -53.19 -11.21
N ILE A 344 3.22 -52.59 -11.83
CA ILE A 344 4.53 -53.21 -12.04
C ILE A 344 5.57 -52.47 -11.21
N GLU A 345 6.14 -53.17 -10.23
CA GLU A 345 7.18 -52.61 -9.36
C GLU A 345 8.44 -52.15 -10.14
N PRO A 346 9.25 -51.24 -9.60
CA PRO A 346 10.49 -50.80 -10.25
C PRO A 346 11.50 -51.92 -10.55
N GLY A 347 12.22 -51.76 -11.66
CA GLY A 347 13.34 -52.60 -12.07
C GLY A 347 13.00 -53.80 -12.97
N TYR A 348 11.85 -53.81 -13.65
CA TYR A 348 11.51 -54.79 -14.70
C TYR A 348 11.65 -54.18 -16.09
N PHE A 349 12.16 -54.95 -17.05
CA PHE A 349 12.09 -54.61 -18.47
C PHE A 349 10.66 -54.72 -18.97
N LEU A 350 10.25 -53.77 -19.81
CA LEU A 350 8.90 -53.71 -20.37
C LEU A 350 8.90 -53.79 -21.90
N ALA A 351 7.89 -54.48 -22.43
CA ALA A 351 7.59 -54.57 -23.86
C ALA A 351 6.18 -54.00 -24.13
N LEU A 352 5.93 -53.59 -25.39
CA LEU A 352 4.61 -53.11 -25.82
C LEU A 352 3.68 -54.28 -26.16
N VAL A 353 2.42 -54.10 -25.81
CA VAL A 353 1.27 -54.76 -26.42
C VAL A 353 0.31 -53.65 -26.81
N ASP A 354 0.20 -53.41 -28.11
CA ASP A 354 -0.45 -52.21 -28.67
C ASP A 354 0.14 -50.92 -28.08
N ASP A 355 -0.64 -50.13 -27.35
CA ASP A 355 -0.24 -48.88 -26.68
C ASP A 355 0.07 -49.05 -25.18
N LYS A 356 -0.01 -50.28 -24.65
CA LYS A 356 0.20 -50.60 -23.23
C LYS A 356 1.51 -51.35 -22.98
N VAL A 357 1.95 -51.35 -21.73
CA VAL A 357 3.16 -52.05 -21.31
C VAL A 357 2.86 -53.32 -20.52
N ARG A 358 3.71 -54.33 -20.72
CA ARG A 358 3.79 -55.53 -19.87
C ARG A 358 5.23 -55.88 -19.58
N ILE A 359 5.44 -56.75 -18.60
CA ILE A 359 6.77 -57.35 -18.34
C ILE A 359 7.27 -58.03 -19.61
N ALA A 360 8.50 -57.70 -20.00
CA ALA A 360 9.15 -58.23 -21.19
C ALA A 360 9.59 -59.69 -21.00
N THR A 361 9.71 -60.40 -22.11
CA THR A 361 10.25 -61.76 -22.20
C THR A 361 11.48 -61.78 -23.09
N SER A 362 12.24 -62.88 -23.08
CA SER A 362 13.41 -63.01 -23.96
C SER A 362 13.04 -63.08 -25.46
N ALA A 363 11.77 -63.34 -25.79
CA ALA A 363 11.26 -63.37 -27.16
C ALA A 363 10.93 -61.98 -27.72
N ASP A 364 10.80 -60.97 -26.85
CA ASP A 364 10.44 -59.63 -27.26
C ASP A 364 11.59 -58.97 -28.03
N ARG A 365 11.26 -58.43 -29.20
CA ARG A 365 12.27 -57.80 -30.09
C ARG A 365 12.63 -56.39 -29.66
N TYR A 366 11.65 -55.69 -29.10
CA TYR A 366 11.74 -54.28 -28.72
C TYR A 366 11.34 -54.13 -27.25
N MET A 367 12.18 -53.42 -26.50
CA MET A 367 11.88 -53.02 -25.13
C MET A 367 11.60 -51.53 -25.12
N VAL A 368 10.52 -51.14 -24.46
CA VAL A 368 10.17 -49.73 -24.24
C VAL A 368 11.16 -49.10 -23.27
N GLY A 369 11.45 -49.82 -22.20
CA GLY A 369 12.32 -49.36 -21.14
C GLY A 369 12.24 -50.23 -19.91
N ILE A 370 12.57 -49.64 -18.77
CA ILE A 370 12.57 -50.29 -17.45
C ILE A 370 11.64 -49.50 -16.53
N THR A 371 10.85 -50.18 -15.70
CA THR A 371 10.05 -49.50 -14.67
C THR A 371 10.95 -48.69 -13.73
N SER A 372 10.79 -47.37 -13.74
CA SER A 372 11.60 -46.43 -12.98
C SER A 372 10.96 -46.11 -11.64
N GLY A 373 11.76 -46.09 -10.58
CA GLY A 373 11.31 -45.69 -9.24
C GLY A 373 11.67 -44.24 -8.88
N LYS A 374 12.49 -43.57 -9.68
CA LYS A 374 12.98 -42.21 -9.37
C LYS A 374 13.44 -41.49 -10.64
N PRO A 375 12.53 -41.15 -11.56
CA PRO A 375 12.88 -40.44 -12.79
C PRO A 375 13.38 -39.01 -12.49
N ALA A 376 14.35 -38.54 -13.28
CA ALA A 376 14.80 -37.14 -13.25
C ALA A 376 13.82 -36.22 -13.96
N PHE A 377 13.17 -36.74 -15.00
CA PHE A 377 12.10 -36.09 -15.74
C PHE A 377 11.02 -37.13 -16.03
N LEU A 378 9.77 -36.82 -15.70
CA LEU A 378 8.62 -37.70 -15.91
C LEU A 378 7.61 -37.00 -16.82
N SER A 379 7.41 -37.58 -18.00
CA SER A 379 6.43 -37.11 -18.98
C SER A 379 5.10 -37.83 -18.83
N ASP A 380 4.03 -37.21 -19.33
CA ASP A 380 2.68 -37.78 -19.37
C ASP A 380 2.11 -38.18 -17.99
N SER A 381 2.53 -37.52 -16.90
CA SER A 381 1.99 -37.80 -15.54
C SER A 381 0.58 -37.25 -15.33
N ALA A 382 0.23 -36.17 -16.06
CA ALA A 382 -1.01 -35.41 -15.91
C ALA A 382 -1.31 -35.04 -14.43
N ASP A 383 -0.30 -34.57 -13.70
CA ASP A 383 -0.42 -34.31 -12.25
C ASP A 383 -1.27 -33.08 -11.89
N LEU A 384 -1.37 -32.09 -12.79
CA LEU A 384 -1.99 -30.78 -12.52
C LEU A 384 -3.46 -30.68 -12.95
N GLY A 385 -4.07 -31.76 -13.43
CA GLY A 385 -5.48 -31.79 -13.80
C GLY A 385 -5.82 -32.88 -14.80
N TRP A 386 -7.12 -33.08 -15.04
CA TRP A 386 -7.59 -34.05 -16.01
C TRP A 386 -7.00 -33.78 -17.40
N HIS A 387 -6.38 -34.80 -17.99
CA HIS A 387 -5.62 -34.67 -19.24
C HIS A 387 -6.44 -34.19 -20.46
N HIS A 388 -7.77 -34.19 -20.36
CA HIS A 388 -8.69 -33.69 -21.39
C HIS A 388 -9.57 -32.54 -20.90
N LYS A 389 -9.19 -31.83 -19.83
CA LYS A 389 -9.96 -30.68 -19.32
C LYS A 389 -10.15 -29.62 -20.41
N TYR A 390 -9.13 -29.41 -21.24
CA TYR A 390 -9.19 -28.48 -22.36
C TYR A 390 -9.25 -29.24 -23.69
N LEU A 391 -9.95 -28.65 -24.65
CA LEU A 391 -10.07 -29.17 -26.00
C LEU A 391 -8.72 -29.03 -26.71
N THR A 392 -8.32 -30.08 -27.43
CA THR A 392 -7.10 -30.12 -28.22
C THR A 392 -7.37 -30.33 -29.70
N ASP A 393 -6.45 -29.92 -30.56
CA ASP A 393 -6.48 -30.30 -31.98
C ASP A 393 -6.05 -31.75 -32.21
N GLU A 394 -6.00 -32.18 -33.48
CA GLU A 394 -5.59 -33.53 -33.89
C GLU A 394 -4.13 -33.89 -33.52
N TRP A 395 -3.33 -32.91 -33.10
CA TRP A 395 -1.93 -33.07 -32.70
C TRP A 395 -1.73 -32.92 -31.18
N GLY A 396 -2.81 -32.80 -30.41
CA GLY A 396 -2.77 -32.67 -28.94
C GLY A 396 -2.46 -31.25 -28.43
N ARG A 397 -2.48 -30.22 -29.31
CA ARG A 397 -2.26 -28.83 -28.89
C ARG A 397 -3.56 -28.26 -28.34
N ILE A 398 -3.49 -27.58 -27.18
CA ILE A 398 -4.66 -26.92 -26.58
C ILE A 398 -5.18 -25.84 -27.52
N LEU A 399 -6.50 -25.86 -27.75
CA LEU A 399 -7.21 -24.84 -28.48
C LEU A 399 -7.59 -23.68 -27.54
N TYR A 400 -7.45 -22.47 -28.07
CA TYR A 400 -7.74 -21.24 -27.34
C TYR A 400 -8.82 -20.43 -28.06
N GLN A 401 -9.58 -19.69 -27.29
CA GLN A 401 -10.55 -18.71 -27.77
C GLN A 401 -10.25 -17.33 -27.19
N ASP A 402 -10.60 -16.30 -27.94
CA ASP A 402 -10.56 -14.93 -27.45
C ASP A 402 -11.90 -14.58 -26.80
N VAL A 403 -11.85 -14.19 -25.53
CA VAL A 403 -13.00 -13.84 -24.70
C VAL A 403 -12.95 -12.35 -24.42
N GLN A 404 -14.05 -11.63 -24.69
CA GLN A 404 -14.18 -10.23 -24.28
C GLN A 404 -14.51 -10.18 -22.78
N ILE A 405 -13.63 -9.54 -22.02
CA ILE A 405 -13.82 -9.24 -20.61
C ILE A 405 -14.31 -7.79 -20.53
N PRO A 406 -15.54 -7.55 -20.05
CA PRO A 406 -16.10 -6.21 -19.98
C PRO A 406 -15.31 -5.32 -19.03
N GLU A 407 -15.44 -4.01 -19.20
CA GLU A 407 -14.90 -3.04 -18.26
C GLU A 407 -15.44 -3.26 -16.84
N ARG A 408 -14.61 -2.94 -15.85
CA ARG A 408 -15.01 -2.95 -14.44
C ARG A 408 -15.02 -1.52 -13.93
N LEU A 409 -16.16 -1.11 -13.40
CA LEU A 409 -16.33 0.17 -12.72
C LEU A 409 -16.33 -0.04 -11.20
N ASP A 410 -15.99 1.01 -10.46
CA ASP A 410 -16.18 1.05 -9.02
C ASP A 410 -17.65 1.31 -8.64
N ALA A 411 -17.93 1.47 -7.34
CA ALA A 411 -19.28 1.79 -6.86
C ALA A 411 -19.77 3.20 -7.26
N SER A 412 -18.88 4.08 -7.71
CA SER A 412 -19.17 5.47 -8.11
C SER A 412 -19.32 5.65 -9.63
N GLY A 413 -19.00 4.62 -10.42
CA GLY A 413 -19.01 4.62 -11.88
C GLY A 413 -17.68 4.99 -12.54
N GLN A 414 -16.59 5.10 -11.77
CA GLN A 414 -15.24 5.33 -12.27
C GLN A 414 -14.62 4.02 -12.79
N LEU A 415 -13.90 4.12 -13.91
CA LEU A 415 -13.24 2.99 -14.55
C LEU A 415 -12.09 2.44 -13.69
N LEU A 416 -12.19 1.17 -13.28
CA LEU A 416 -11.13 0.40 -12.62
C LEU A 416 -10.28 -0.36 -13.63
N LEU A 417 -10.95 -1.07 -14.53
CA LEU A 417 -10.33 -1.89 -15.57
C LEU A 417 -11.02 -1.62 -16.89
N PRO A 418 -10.30 -1.31 -17.97
CA PRO A 418 -10.89 -1.21 -19.30
C PRO A 418 -11.38 -2.57 -19.79
N GLU A 419 -12.33 -2.53 -20.73
CA GLU A 419 -12.66 -3.71 -21.54
C GLU A 419 -11.40 -4.24 -22.21
N ARG A 420 -11.25 -5.57 -22.24
CA ARG A 420 -10.09 -6.21 -22.85
C ARG A 420 -10.44 -7.58 -23.42
N THR A 421 -9.60 -8.05 -24.31
CA THR A 421 -9.68 -9.39 -24.86
C THR A 421 -8.68 -10.30 -24.15
N GLU A 422 -9.16 -11.42 -23.64
CA GLU A 422 -8.35 -12.44 -22.96
C GLU A 422 -8.36 -13.75 -23.74
N ARG A 423 -7.18 -14.33 -23.97
CA ARG A 423 -7.04 -15.62 -24.63
C ARG A 423 -7.11 -16.75 -23.61
N GLN A 424 -8.20 -17.52 -23.65
CA GLN A 424 -8.48 -18.60 -22.68
C GLN A 424 -8.50 -19.98 -23.34
N PRO A 425 -8.06 -21.04 -22.65
CA PRO A 425 -8.17 -22.40 -23.17
C PRO A 425 -9.65 -22.83 -23.23
N ILE A 426 -10.04 -23.50 -24.30
CA ILE A 426 -11.43 -23.95 -24.50
C ILE A 426 -11.68 -25.18 -23.63
N LEU A 427 -12.69 -25.14 -22.77
CA LEU A 427 -13.10 -26.30 -21.97
C LEU A 427 -13.65 -27.41 -22.87
N ASN A 428 -13.25 -28.65 -22.59
CA ASN A 428 -13.83 -29.81 -23.24
C ASN A 428 -15.28 -30.00 -22.74
N PRO A 429 -16.29 -30.09 -23.64
CA PRO A 429 -17.69 -30.33 -23.25
C PRO A 429 -17.91 -31.59 -22.42
N ASP A 430 -17.05 -32.60 -22.56
CA ASP A 430 -17.12 -33.85 -21.80
C ASP A 430 -16.49 -33.74 -20.40
N TRP A 431 -15.82 -32.63 -20.09
CA TRP A 431 -15.24 -32.42 -18.77
C TRP A 431 -16.31 -32.14 -17.72
N ASN A 432 -16.34 -32.96 -16.66
CA ASN A 432 -17.23 -32.80 -15.53
C ASN A 432 -16.50 -32.18 -14.32
N PRO A 433 -16.85 -30.96 -13.87
CA PRO A 433 -16.20 -30.32 -12.73
C PRO A 433 -16.49 -30.98 -11.38
N LEU A 434 -17.51 -31.85 -11.29
CA LEU A 434 -17.88 -32.56 -10.05
C LEU A 434 -17.17 -33.91 -9.89
N GLN A 435 -16.42 -34.34 -10.91
CA GLN A 435 -15.69 -35.61 -10.86
C GLN A 435 -14.28 -35.36 -10.32
N ASP A 436 -13.94 -36.04 -9.23
CA ASP A 436 -12.58 -36.02 -8.68
C ASP A 436 -11.61 -36.66 -9.66
N TYR A 437 -10.51 -35.96 -9.91
CA TYR A 437 -9.43 -36.45 -10.76
C TYR A 437 -8.32 -37.08 -9.92
N VAL A 438 -7.95 -38.32 -10.26
CA VAL A 438 -6.79 -39.01 -9.66
C VAL A 438 -5.65 -38.98 -10.68
N PRO A 439 -4.52 -38.31 -10.39
CA PRO A 439 -3.33 -38.29 -11.23
C PRO A 439 -2.84 -39.68 -11.62
N ARG A 440 -2.23 -39.82 -12.79
CA ARG A 440 -1.78 -41.13 -13.29
C ARG A 440 -0.84 -41.83 -12.32
N LEU A 441 0.06 -41.07 -11.68
CA LEU A 441 1.02 -41.58 -10.71
C LEU A 441 0.37 -42.28 -9.49
N ASN A 442 -0.89 -41.94 -9.18
CA ASN A 442 -1.65 -42.49 -8.07
C ASN A 442 -2.62 -43.61 -8.48
N ARG A 443 -2.56 -44.07 -9.74
CA ARG A 443 -3.40 -45.14 -10.27
C ARG A 443 -2.60 -46.42 -10.48
N PRO A 444 -3.09 -47.58 -10.01
CA PRO A 444 -2.33 -48.85 -10.05
C PRO A 444 -2.03 -49.34 -11.47
N GLU A 445 -2.86 -48.97 -12.45
CA GLU A 445 -2.69 -49.33 -13.85
C GLU A 445 -1.66 -48.47 -14.59
N TRP A 446 -0.97 -47.53 -13.93
CA TRP A 446 0.03 -46.66 -14.55
C TRP A 446 1.41 -46.85 -13.94
N VAL A 447 2.43 -46.86 -14.80
CA VAL A 447 3.83 -47.04 -14.38
C VAL A 447 4.77 -46.09 -15.11
N ALA A 448 5.74 -45.54 -14.38
CA ALA A 448 6.81 -44.75 -14.97
C ALA A 448 7.81 -45.68 -15.66
N VAL A 449 8.01 -45.50 -16.97
CA VAL A 449 8.94 -46.28 -17.78
C VAL A 449 10.14 -45.42 -18.11
N GLY A 450 11.26 -45.67 -17.45
CA GLY A 450 12.53 -45.05 -17.79
C GLY A 450 13.00 -45.59 -19.14
N MET A 451 13.18 -44.70 -20.10
CA MET A 451 13.51 -45.05 -21.49
C MET A 451 14.98 -44.81 -21.81
N VAL A 452 15.61 -43.85 -21.12
CA VAL A 452 17.03 -43.50 -21.26
C VAL A 452 17.59 -43.10 -19.91
N GLY A 453 18.82 -43.51 -19.61
CA GLY A 453 19.56 -43.07 -18.43
C GLY A 453 20.16 -44.20 -17.62
N LYS A 454 20.52 -43.91 -16.36
CA LYS A 454 21.10 -44.92 -15.44
C LYS A 454 19.97 -45.50 -14.59
N LEU A 455 19.55 -46.72 -14.89
CA LEU A 455 18.41 -47.36 -14.24
C LEU A 455 18.82 -48.57 -13.41
N LEU A 456 18.18 -48.71 -12.25
CA LEU A 456 18.29 -49.90 -11.42
C LEU A 456 17.37 -50.99 -11.99
N VAL A 457 17.91 -52.18 -12.16
CA VAL A 457 17.19 -53.34 -12.71
C VAL A 457 17.35 -54.52 -11.77
N ARG A 458 16.29 -55.29 -11.63
CA ARG A 458 16.33 -56.60 -10.99
C ARG A 458 17.11 -57.57 -11.88
N ASP A 459 17.94 -58.41 -11.31
CA ASP A 459 18.70 -59.40 -12.08
C ASP A 459 18.72 -60.77 -11.40
N ASP A 460 19.01 -61.80 -12.18
CA ASP A 460 19.09 -63.20 -11.74
C ASP A 460 20.43 -63.57 -11.09
N GLY A 461 21.34 -62.60 -10.92
CA GLY A 461 22.68 -62.76 -10.37
C GLY A 461 23.76 -63.08 -11.41
N THR A 462 23.41 -63.31 -12.67
CA THR A 462 24.37 -63.69 -13.72
C THR A 462 25.05 -62.49 -14.38
N CYS A 463 24.44 -61.30 -14.28
CA CYS A 463 24.95 -60.08 -14.90
C CYS A 463 26.27 -59.62 -14.26
N GLN A 464 27.25 -59.22 -15.06
CA GLN A 464 28.55 -58.76 -14.55
C GLN A 464 28.83 -57.30 -14.97
N PRO A 465 29.39 -56.45 -14.09
CA PRO A 465 29.84 -55.11 -14.46
C PRO A 465 30.80 -55.17 -15.66
N GLY A 466 30.59 -54.28 -16.63
CA GLY A 466 31.34 -54.27 -17.89
C GLY A 466 30.81 -55.23 -18.97
N GLY A 467 29.87 -56.12 -18.61
CA GLY A 467 29.18 -56.99 -19.54
C GLY A 467 27.86 -56.41 -20.05
N LEU A 468 27.15 -57.21 -20.84
CA LEU A 468 25.82 -56.90 -21.36
C LEU A 468 24.76 -57.79 -20.68
N CYS A 469 23.55 -57.25 -20.59
CA CYS A 469 22.38 -57.97 -20.08
C CYS A 469 21.16 -57.77 -20.98
N ALA A 470 20.27 -58.76 -20.98
CA ALA A 470 19.00 -58.72 -21.71
C ALA A 470 17.87 -59.19 -20.77
N PRO A 471 16.60 -58.92 -21.09
CA PRO A 471 15.48 -59.46 -20.34
C PRO A 471 15.42 -60.99 -20.45
N SER A 472 15.25 -61.63 -19.31
CA SER A 472 14.85 -63.04 -19.21
C SER A 472 13.34 -63.20 -19.51
N ASN A 473 12.81 -64.42 -19.43
CA ASN A 473 11.38 -64.68 -19.59
C ASN A 473 10.50 -64.11 -18.47
N THR A 474 11.09 -63.58 -17.40
CA THR A 474 10.39 -62.92 -16.29
C THR A 474 10.68 -61.41 -16.23
N GLY A 475 11.29 -60.85 -17.29
CA GLY A 475 11.58 -59.42 -17.41
C GLY A 475 12.64 -58.87 -16.45
N ILE A 476 13.36 -59.73 -15.73
CA ILE A 476 14.58 -59.37 -15.00
C ILE A 476 15.80 -59.53 -15.91
N ALA A 477 16.88 -58.81 -15.60
CA ALA A 477 18.14 -58.91 -16.34
C ALA A 477 18.82 -60.28 -16.16
N THR A 478 19.25 -60.86 -17.27
CA THR A 478 20.16 -62.02 -17.35
C THR A 478 21.37 -61.64 -18.21
N ARG A 479 22.52 -62.27 -17.96
CA ARG A 479 23.71 -62.15 -18.81
C ARG A 479 23.33 -62.48 -20.26
N ALA A 480 23.78 -61.66 -21.20
CA ALA A 480 23.59 -61.87 -22.62
C ALA A 480 24.82 -61.38 -23.40
N ASP A 481 24.98 -61.86 -24.63
CA ASP A 481 26.06 -61.41 -25.52
C ASP A 481 25.69 -60.12 -26.28
N GLN A 482 24.42 -59.70 -26.20
CA GLN A 482 23.87 -58.45 -26.74
C GLN A 482 22.84 -57.88 -25.77
N GLY A 483 22.71 -56.56 -25.70
CA GLY A 483 21.75 -55.90 -24.80
C GLY A 483 22.25 -54.62 -24.16
N TYR A 484 21.96 -54.43 -22.89
CA TYR A 484 22.22 -53.20 -22.14
C TYR A 484 23.48 -53.33 -21.29
N TYR A 485 24.29 -52.27 -21.28
CA TYR A 485 25.56 -52.24 -20.56
C TYR A 485 25.36 -52.19 -19.05
N VAL A 486 26.02 -53.10 -18.33
CA VAL A 486 25.96 -53.17 -16.87
C VAL A 486 27.05 -52.27 -16.29
N LEU A 487 26.65 -51.16 -15.67
CA LEU A 487 27.58 -50.20 -15.06
C LEU A 487 28.19 -50.74 -13.77
N ARG A 488 27.34 -51.27 -12.88
CA ARG A 488 27.77 -51.87 -11.59
C ARG A 488 26.68 -52.72 -10.99
N ARG A 489 27.07 -53.62 -10.08
CA ARG A 489 26.15 -54.32 -9.18
C ARG A 489 25.87 -53.45 -7.96
N THR A 490 24.60 -53.32 -7.56
CA THR A 490 24.20 -52.52 -6.38
C THR A 490 23.77 -53.40 -5.22
N ARG A 491 23.20 -54.58 -5.50
CA ARG A 491 22.79 -55.61 -4.52
C ARG A 491 22.93 -57.02 -5.13
N PRO A 492 22.74 -58.12 -4.37
CA PRO A 492 22.84 -59.48 -4.92
C PRO A 492 21.96 -59.73 -6.15
N ASN A 493 20.74 -59.18 -6.18
CA ASN A 493 19.78 -59.33 -7.29
C ASN A 493 19.38 -57.97 -7.89
N GLN A 494 20.30 -56.99 -7.86
CA GLN A 494 20.08 -55.68 -8.47
C GLN A 494 21.37 -55.14 -9.08
N ILE A 495 21.23 -54.64 -10.30
CA ILE A 495 22.30 -53.99 -11.05
C ILE A 495 21.87 -52.58 -11.47
N LEU A 496 22.85 -51.73 -11.76
CA LEU A 496 22.67 -50.46 -12.44
C LEU A 496 23.08 -50.64 -13.90
N VAL A 497 22.17 -50.36 -14.82
CA VAL A 497 22.42 -50.44 -16.26
C VAL A 497 22.39 -49.05 -16.88
N LEU A 498 23.02 -48.90 -18.03
CA LEU A 498 22.85 -47.76 -18.91
C LEU A 498 21.81 -48.11 -19.97
N LEU A 499 20.62 -47.53 -19.88
CA LEU A 499 19.54 -47.67 -20.86
C LEU A 499 19.63 -46.54 -21.89
N GLY A 500 19.42 -46.87 -23.17
CA GLY A 500 19.41 -45.90 -24.29
C GLY A 500 20.18 -46.38 -25.52
N ASN A 501 21.23 -47.20 -25.33
CA ASN A 501 21.93 -47.89 -26.40
C ASN A 501 21.86 -49.41 -26.17
N ARG A 502 21.50 -50.15 -27.22
CA ARG A 502 21.56 -51.61 -27.25
C ARG A 502 22.80 -52.02 -28.03
N TYR A 503 23.68 -52.78 -27.38
CA TYR A 503 24.98 -53.22 -27.89
C TYR A 503 24.93 -54.64 -28.43
#